data_AF-A0A532THS6-F1
#
_entry.id   AF-A0A532THS6-F1
#
_cell.length_a   1.000
_cell.length_b   1.000
_cell.length_c   1.000
_cell.angle_alpha   90.00
_cell.angle_beta   90.00
_cell.angle_gamma   90.00
#
_symmetry.space_group_name_H-M   'P 1'
#
loop_
_entity.id
_entity.type
_entity.pdbx_description
1 polymer ?
#
loop_
_entity_poly.entity_id
_entity_poly.type
_entity_poly.pdbx_seq_one_letter_code
_entity_poly.pdbx_strand_id
1 'polypeptide(L)'
;MDFPDNFIERLIRVQEKEDGLNQEKSVTSTFLDYTEENVWDETLLDDIYSTSKAILDYLINCNSLEDKPYCNKKLVSLDIETTTWIPKAYEGFVNILGLSILDLRDRAPVDAELLVYQSFNMLRRKETAFHLIRLAQKYIDDADMIIVFNKNFDIKILETIINNFKLDYKFPEEIVDMMLPFKSLAKLENHLSRKVNFQRIHSEKGKYEEYYKSFKGKGKNGIGKKIDPIGVYNLMDTLTPLYAYLLMDDFSK
;
A
#
# COMPACT_ATOMS: atom_id res chain seq x y z
N MET A 1 18.53 4.88 -13.31
CA MET A 1 17.77 6.14 -13.23
C MET A 1 18.10 6.71 -11.86
N ASP A 2 18.51 7.98 -11.81
CA ASP A 2 18.79 8.62 -10.51
C ASP A 2 17.50 8.76 -9.71
N PHE A 3 17.61 8.68 -8.39
CA PHE A 3 16.46 8.82 -7.51
C PHE A 3 15.91 10.25 -7.60
N PRO A 4 14.59 10.45 -7.76
CA PRO A 4 14.02 11.77 -8.06
C PRO A 4 14.11 12.73 -6.88
N ASP A 5 14.29 14.02 -7.16
CA ASP A 5 14.38 15.08 -6.15
C ASP A 5 13.05 15.26 -5.38
N ASN A 6 13.14 15.46 -4.06
CA ASN A 6 11.99 15.63 -3.17
C ASN A 6 11.05 14.42 -3.14
N PHE A 7 11.63 13.22 -3.23
CA PHE A 7 10.92 11.97 -3.03
C PHE A 7 11.45 11.24 -1.80
N ILE A 8 10.60 10.35 -1.29
CA ILE A 8 10.96 9.36 -0.29
C ILE A 8 10.45 8.02 -0.81
N GLU A 9 11.26 6.99 -0.69
CA GLU A 9 10.91 5.58 -0.89
C GLU A 9 11.22 4.86 0.42
N ARG A 10 10.28 4.05 0.91
CA ARG A 10 10.48 3.22 2.08
C ARG A 10 9.86 1.83 1.89
N LEU A 11 10.50 0.82 2.46
CA LEU A 11 10.12 -0.58 2.33
C LEU A 11 10.31 -1.28 3.68
N ILE A 12 9.36 -2.13 4.04
CA ILE A 12 9.49 -3.12 5.10
C ILE A 12 9.38 -4.50 4.47
N ARG A 13 10.39 -5.35 4.69
CA ARG A 13 10.31 -6.78 4.41
C ARG A 13 9.90 -7.48 5.70
N VAL A 14 8.87 -8.31 5.62
CA VAL A 14 8.35 -9.04 6.78
C VAL A 14 8.35 -10.53 6.49
N GLN A 15 8.92 -11.30 7.41
CA GLN A 15 9.01 -12.76 7.34
C GLN A 15 8.69 -13.33 8.73
N GLU A 16 7.95 -14.43 8.81
CA GLU A 16 7.82 -15.20 10.05
C GLU A 16 8.99 -16.18 10.13
N LYS A 17 9.75 -16.14 11.22
CA LYS A 17 10.86 -17.07 11.51
C LYS A 17 10.55 -17.84 12.80
N GLU A 18 11.35 -18.85 13.12
CA GLU A 18 11.16 -19.66 14.34
C GLU A 18 11.10 -18.82 15.63
N ASP A 19 11.90 -17.75 15.71
CA ASP A 19 11.95 -16.84 16.86
C ASP A 19 10.90 -15.71 16.80
N GLY A 20 9.98 -15.75 15.83
CA GLY A 20 8.92 -14.79 15.61
C GLY A 20 9.12 -13.92 14.36
N LEU A 21 8.37 -12.81 14.31
CA LEU A 21 8.33 -11.92 13.16
C LEU A 21 9.67 -11.17 13.00
N ASN A 22 10.28 -11.28 11.83
CA ASN A 22 11.46 -10.53 11.43
C ASN A 22 11.04 -9.36 10.51
N GLN A 23 11.59 -8.17 10.76
CA GLN A 23 11.33 -6.99 9.93
C GLN A 23 12.65 -6.34 9.50
N GLU A 24 12.80 -6.12 8.19
CA GLU A 24 13.91 -5.36 7.62
C GLU A 24 13.39 -4.11 6.94
N LYS A 25 13.88 -2.94 7.37
CA LYS A 25 13.49 -1.64 6.83
C LYS A 25 14.56 -1.12 5.89
N SER A 26 14.14 -0.54 4.77
CA SER A 26 15.03 0.21 3.87
C SER A 26 14.37 1.49 3.40
N VAL A 27 15.18 2.52 3.20
CA VAL A 27 14.73 3.89 2.95
C VAL A 27 15.65 4.53 1.94
N THR A 28 15.10 5.37 1.08
CA THR A 28 15.85 6.33 0.29
C THR A 28 15.10 7.66 0.27
N SER A 29 15.79 8.76 0.56
CA SER A 29 15.17 10.09 0.63
C SER A 29 16.07 11.12 -0.02
N THR A 30 15.48 11.96 -0.88
CA THR A 30 16.06 13.21 -1.38
C THR A 30 15.33 14.43 -0.84
N PHE A 31 14.39 14.23 0.08
CA PHE A 31 13.71 15.32 0.77
C PHE A 31 14.48 15.69 2.05
N LEU A 32 14.93 16.94 2.13
CA LEU A 32 15.91 17.40 3.12
C LEU A 32 15.55 17.08 4.59
N ASP A 33 14.26 17.10 4.93
CA ASP A 33 13.82 16.92 6.33
C ASP A 33 13.76 15.44 6.77
N TYR A 34 13.89 14.50 5.83
CA TYR A 34 13.76 13.06 6.09
C TYR A 34 15.03 12.28 5.76
N THR A 35 15.48 11.51 6.74
CA THR A 35 16.62 10.60 6.71
C THR A 35 16.16 9.20 7.11
N GLU A 36 17.05 8.20 7.03
CA GLU A 36 16.73 6.84 7.47
C GLU A 36 16.28 6.77 8.94
N GLU A 37 16.79 7.66 9.80
CA GLU A 37 16.54 7.66 11.24
C GLU A 37 15.15 8.20 11.64
N ASN A 38 14.51 9.03 10.79
CA ASN A 38 13.29 9.77 11.17
C ASN A 38 12.12 9.61 10.18
N VAL A 39 12.29 8.78 9.15
CA VAL A 39 11.26 8.48 8.15
C VAL A 39 10.18 7.53 8.65
N TRP A 40 10.42 6.90 9.80
CA TRP A 40 9.46 6.01 10.44
C TRP A 40 9.10 6.58 11.80
N ASP A 41 7.82 6.76 12.07
CA ASP A 41 7.33 6.90 13.44
C ASP A 41 7.10 5.51 14.01
N GLU A 42 8.12 4.98 14.72
CA GLU A 42 8.08 3.62 15.30
C GLU A 42 6.86 3.39 16.20
N THR A 43 6.31 4.44 16.81
CA THR A 43 5.13 4.33 17.68
C THR A 43 3.84 4.00 16.94
N LEU A 44 3.86 4.05 15.60
CA LEU A 44 2.69 3.81 14.75
C LEU A 44 2.82 2.53 13.91
N LEU A 45 3.96 1.82 13.96
CA LEU A 45 4.21 0.66 13.10
C LEU A 45 3.56 -0.64 13.59
N ASP A 46 3.08 -0.69 14.83
CA ASP A 46 2.41 -1.87 15.39
C ASP A 46 1.21 -2.33 14.55
N ASP A 47 0.47 -1.40 13.94
CA ASP A 47 -0.63 -1.72 13.01
C ASP A 47 -0.11 -2.52 11.81
N ILE A 48 1.03 -2.10 11.23
CA ILE A 48 1.65 -2.75 10.07
C ILE A 48 2.19 -4.12 10.46
N TYR A 49 2.93 -4.20 11.58
CA TYR A 49 3.56 -5.44 12.02
C TYR A 49 2.53 -6.49 12.42
N SER A 50 1.54 -6.13 13.21
CA SER A 50 0.47 -7.05 13.64
C SER A 50 -0.33 -7.58 12.46
N THR A 51 -0.66 -6.73 11.49
CA THR A 51 -1.40 -7.15 10.29
C THR A 51 -0.55 -8.01 9.36
N SER A 52 0.73 -7.65 9.18
CA SER A 52 1.68 -8.44 8.40
C SER A 52 1.85 -9.84 8.99
N LYS A 53 2.01 -9.93 10.33
CA LYS A 53 2.06 -11.20 11.04
C LYS A 53 0.80 -12.02 10.79
N ALA A 54 -0.38 -11.41 10.95
CA ALA A 54 -1.64 -12.12 10.77
C ALA A 54 -1.82 -12.67 9.35
N ILE A 55 -1.37 -11.94 8.33
CA ILE A 55 -1.34 -12.41 6.93
C ILE A 55 -0.39 -13.61 6.78
N LEU A 56 0.83 -13.52 7.29
CA LEU A 56 1.82 -14.61 7.17
C LEU A 56 1.36 -15.85 7.95
N ASP A 57 0.88 -15.68 9.18
CA ASP A 57 0.30 -16.76 10.00
C ASP A 57 -0.85 -17.45 9.26
N TYR A 58 -1.73 -16.69 8.60
CA TYR A 58 -2.80 -17.27 7.79
C TYR A 58 -2.25 -18.16 6.69
N LEU A 59 -1.26 -17.68 5.92
CA LEU A 59 -0.67 -18.43 4.80
C LEU A 59 0.02 -19.71 5.27
N ILE A 60 0.83 -19.62 6.32
CA ILE A 60 1.58 -20.75 6.90
C ILE A 60 0.62 -21.84 7.38
N ASN A 61 -0.52 -21.46 7.94
CA ASN A 61 -1.52 -22.39 8.47
C ASN A 61 -2.63 -22.76 7.46
N CYS A 62 -2.55 -22.29 6.22
CA CYS A 62 -3.55 -22.57 5.19
C CYS A 62 -3.34 -23.95 4.56
N ASN A 63 -4.00 -24.97 5.09
CA ASN A 63 -3.90 -26.35 4.59
C ASN A 63 -4.47 -26.58 3.18
N SER A 64 -5.18 -25.60 2.61
CA SER A 64 -5.82 -25.69 1.28
C SER A 64 -5.40 -24.54 0.36
N LEU A 65 -4.15 -24.06 0.49
CA LEU A 65 -3.64 -22.98 -0.34
C LEU A 65 -3.71 -23.31 -1.83
N GLU A 66 -3.49 -24.57 -2.21
CA GLU A 66 -3.57 -25.05 -3.60
C GLU A 66 -4.97 -24.87 -4.23
N ASP A 67 -6.02 -24.84 -3.41
CA ASP A 67 -7.41 -24.64 -3.85
C ASP A 67 -7.78 -23.14 -3.96
N LYS A 68 -6.90 -22.23 -3.51
CA LYS A 68 -7.18 -20.79 -3.50
C LYS A 68 -6.93 -20.18 -4.87
N PRO A 69 -7.76 -19.20 -5.29
CA PRO A 69 -7.65 -18.55 -6.62
C PRO A 69 -6.38 -17.71 -6.80
N TYR A 70 -5.64 -17.51 -5.71
CA TYR A 70 -4.37 -16.78 -5.66
C TYR A 70 -3.15 -17.69 -5.47
N CYS A 71 -3.33 -19.01 -5.50
CA CYS A 71 -2.20 -19.95 -5.48
C CYS A 71 -1.29 -19.71 -6.69
N ASN A 72 0.03 -19.80 -6.48
CA ASN A 72 1.05 -19.60 -7.51
C ASN A 72 0.91 -18.27 -8.28
N LYS A 73 0.53 -17.20 -7.58
CA LYS A 73 0.42 -15.84 -8.12
C LYS A 73 1.22 -14.86 -7.28
N LYS A 74 1.67 -13.78 -7.92
CA LYS A 74 2.13 -12.56 -7.27
C LYS A 74 0.95 -11.59 -7.12
N LEU A 75 0.56 -11.36 -5.88
CA LEU A 75 -0.48 -10.43 -5.50
C LEU A 75 0.13 -9.09 -5.11
N VAL A 76 -0.44 -8.00 -5.62
CA VAL A 76 -0.09 -6.66 -5.21
C VAL A 76 -1.36 -5.91 -4.82
N SER A 77 -1.47 -5.58 -3.54
CA SER A 77 -2.51 -4.66 -3.05
C SER A 77 -1.99 -3.23 -3.11
N LEU A 78 -2.78 -2.31 -3.65
CA LEU A 78 -2.37 -0.95 -3.98
C LEU A 78 -3.37 0.08 -3.43
N ASP A 79 -2.84 1.20 -2.95
CA ASP A 79 -3.62 2.36 -2.53
C ASP A 79 -2.83 3.65 -2.80
N ILE A 80 -3.53 4.74 -3.15
CA ILE A 80 -2.92 6.05 -3.37
C ILE A 80 -3.52 7.11 -2.45
N GLU A 81 -2.67 8.04 -2.02
CA GLU A 81 -3.15 9.25 -1.36
C GLU A 81 -3.02 10.47 -2.27
N THR A 82 -4.10 11.21 -2.35
CA THR A 82 -4.27 12.32 -3.31
C THR A 82 -4.49 13.64 -2.59
N THR A 83 -4.71 14.72 -3.31
CA THR A 83 -5.20 15.96 -2.68
C THR A 83 -6.64 15.80 -2.17
N THR A 84 -7.04 16.53 -1.13
CA THR A 84 -8.42 16.53 -0.60
C THR A 84 -9.48 17.10 -1.56
N TRP A 85 -9.07 17.62 -2.73
CA TRP A 85 -9.99 18.11 -3.76
C TRP A 85 -10.11 17.08 -4.88
N ILE A 86 -11.16 16.26 -4.82
CA ILE A 86 -11.37 15.09 -5.71
C ILE A 86 -11.17 15.41 -7.19
N PRO A 87 -11.70 16.52 -7.77
CA PRO A 87 -11.48 16.82 -9.18
C PRO A 87 -9.99 16.93 -9.57
N LYS A 88 -9.15 17.47 -8.67
CA LYS A 88 -7.70 17.54 -8.90
C LYS A 88 -7.01 16.19 -8.73
N ALA A 89 -7.53 15.29 -7.89
CA ALA A 89 -7.01 13.93 -7.81
C ALA A 89 -7.03 13.25 -9.20
N TYR A 90 -8.16 13.38 -9.92
CA TYR A 90 -8.32 12.90 -11.31
C TYR A 90 -7.45 13.64 -12.36
N GLU A 91 -6.84 14.77 -12.03
CA GLU A 91 -5.80 15.39 -12.87
C GLU A 91 -4.39 14.80 -12.65
N GLY A 92 -4.24 13.84 -11.73
CA GLY A 92 -2.96 13.22 -11.38
C GLY A 92 -2.24 13.87 -10.19
N PHE A 93 -2.94 14.62 -9.34
CA PHE A 93 -2.37 15.11 -8.07
C PHE A 93 -2.30 13.99 -7.02
N VAL A 94 -1.32 13.11 -7.19
CA VAL A 94 -1.00 12.00 -6.30
C VAL A 94 0.24 12.31 -5.46
N ASN A 95 0.15 12.00 -4.18
CA ASN A 95 1.14 12.32 -3.18
C ASN A 95 1.87 11.09 -2.66
N ILE A 96 1.15 9.98 -2.50
CA ILE A 96 1.66 8.75 -1.92
C ILE A 96 1.16 7.59 -2.78
N LEU A 97 2.02 6.60 -3.01
CA LEU A 97 1.66 5.30 -3.55
C LEU A 97 2.18 4.25 -2.58
N GLY A 98 1.26 3.48 -1.99
CA GLY A 98 1.55 2.35 -1.12
C GLY A 98 1.28 1.03 -1.83
N LEU A 99 2.03 0.00 -1.47
CA LEU A 99 1.83 -1.37 -1.93
C LEU A 99 2.04 -2.38 -0.79
N SER A 100 1.24 -3.44 -0.78
CA SER A 100 1.52 -4.68 -0.06
C SER A 100 1.65 -5.82 -1.07
N ILE A 101 2.80 -6.48 -1.10
CA ILE A 101 3.16 -7.45 -2.14
C ILE A 101 3.40 -8.80 -1.51
N LEU A 102 2.70 -9.81 -2.03
CA LEU A 102 2.85 -11.20 -1.64
C LEU A 102 3.13 -12.02 -2.90
N ASP A 103 4.34 -12.57 -3.00
CA ASP A 103 4.71 -13.45 -4.10
C ASP A 103 4.62 -14.91 -3.66
N LEU A 104 3.57 -15.60 -4.11
CA LEU A 104 3.31 -17.00 -3.80
C LEU A 104 3.77 -17.94 -4.92
N ARG A 105 4.49 -17.43 -5.92
CA ARG A 105 5.05 -18.25 -6.99
C ARG A 105 6.28 -18.98 -6.48
N ASP A 106 6.38 -20.27 -6.78
CA ASP A 106 7.55 -21.11 -6.50
C ASP A 106 8.07 -21.05 -5.04
N ARG A 107 7.20 -20.74 -4.06
CA ARG A 107 7.54 -20.64 -2.64
C ARG A 107 6.60 -21.48 -1.79
N ALA A 108 7.17 -22.18 -0.81
CA ALA A 108 6.37 -22.82 0.21
C ALA A 108 5.75 -21.75 1.13
N PRO A 109 4.56 -21.97 1.71
CA PRO A 109 3.90 -20.99 2.58
C PRO A 109 4.74 -20.58 3.80
N VAL A 110 5.57 -21.51 4.30
CA VAL A 110 6.53 -21.27 5.40
C VAL A 110 7.61 -20.26 5.04
N ASP A 111 7.92 -20.10 3.76
CA ASP A 111 8.93 -19.17 3.24
C ASP A 111 8.28 -17.88 2.69
N ALA A 112 7.00 -17.65 2.98
CA ALA A 112 6.28 -16.48 2.51
C ALA A 112 6.92 -15.19 3.06
N GLU A 113 7.11 -14.22 2.18
CA GLU A 113 7.59 -12.89 2.51
C GLU A 113 6.51 -11.88 2.10
N LEU A 114 6.20 -10.97 3.02
CA LEU A 114 5.35 -9.82 2.74
C LEU A 114 6.21 -8.58 2.60
N LEU A 115 6.12 -7.91 1.44
CA LEU A 115 6.78 -6.62 1.22
C LEU A 115 5.75 -5.50 1.37
N VAL A 116 6.04 -4.54 2.25
CA VAL A 116 5.21 -3.34 2.45
C VAL A 116 6.00 -2.14 1.96
N TYR A 117 5.63 -1.63 0.79
CA TYR A 117 6.34 -0.59 0.05
C TYR A 117 5.54 0.72 0.05
N GLN A 118 6.25 1.85 0.07
CA GLN A 118 5.64 3.16 -0.10
C GLN A 118 6.58 4.17 -0.75
N SER A 119 6.03 5.05 -1.57
CA SER A 119 6.75 6.21 -2.10
C SER A 119 5.95 7.50 -1.96
N PHE A 120 6.65 8.62 -1.80
CA PHE A 120 6.09 9.93 -1.53
C PHE A 120 6.58 10.97 -2.54
N ASN A 121 5.65 11.71 -3.13
CA ASN A 121 5.88 12.94 -3.87
C ASN A 121 5.76 14.12 -2.89
N MET A 122 6.86 14.52 -2.27
CA MET A 122 6.83 15.43 -1.13
C MET A 122 6.36 16.84 -1.50
N LEU A 123 6.56 17.27 -2.75
CA LEU A 123 6.07 18.57 -3.23
C LEU A 123 4.65 18.52 -3.77
N ARG A 124 4.04 17.33 -3.91
CA ARG A 124 2.64 17.14 -4.32
C ARG A 124 2.34 17.74 -5.69
N ARG A 125 3.35 17.74 -6.56
CA ARG A 125 3.28 18.29 -7.92
C ARG A 125 2.84 17.18 -8.87
N LYS A 126 1.79 17.42 -9.66
CA LYS A 126 1.31 16.42 -10.63
C LYS A 126 2.34 16.15 -11.72
N GLU A 127 3.18 17.15 -12.03
CA GLU A 127 4.23 17.11 -13.05
C GLU A 127 5.30 16.06 -12.75
N THR A 128 5.46 15.68 -11.48
CA THR A 128 6.43 14.68 -11.01
C THR A 128 5.76 13.40 -10.51
N ALA A 129 4.43 13.30 -10.51
CA ALA A 129 3.70 12.16 -9.94
C ALA A 129 4.02 10.83 -10.64
N PHE A 130 4.45 10.87 -11.91
CA PHE A 130 4.90 9.68 -12.64
C PHE A 130 6.10 8.96 -11.99
N HIS A 131 6.90 9.66 -11.19
CA HIS A 131 7.99 9.05 -10.44
C HIS A 131 7.50 8.05 -9.39
N LEU A 132 6.30 8.22 -8.83
CA LEU A 132 5.70 7.24 -7.89
C LEU A 132 5.58 5.87 -8.56
N ILE A 133 5.06 5.85 -9.80
CA ILE A 133 4.90 4.64 -10.60
C ILE A 133 6.29 4.07 -10.95
N ARG A 134 7.21 4.89 -11.46
CA ARG A 134 8.56 4.43 -11.84
C ARG A 134 9.34 3.79 -10.69
N LEU A 135 9.23 4.34 -9.47
CA LEU A 135 9.87 3.75 -8.29
C LEU A 135 9.23 2.41 -7.92
N ALA A 136 7.90 2.31 -8.07
CA ALA A 136 7.14 1.10 -7.78
C ALA A 136 7.24 0.00 -8.85
N GLN A 137 7.61 0.32 -10.10
CA GLN A 137 7.63 -0.60 -11.25
C GLN A 137 8.29 -1.95 -10.95
N LYS A 138 9.46 -1.94 -10.29
CA LYS A 138 10.20 -3.17 -9.90
C LYS A 138 9.40 -4.15 -9.02
N TYR A 139 8.31 -3.69 -8.40
CA TYR A 139 7.44 -4.51 -7.57
C TYR A 139 6.13 -4.91 -8.26
N ILE A 140 5.69 -4.17 -9.28
CA ILE A 140 4.34 -4.31 -9.87
C ILE A 140 4.33 -4.81 -11.31
N ASP A 141 5.45 -4.70 -12.05
CA ASP A 141 5.52 -5.03 -13.49
C ASP A 141 5.16 -6.49 -13.81
N ASP A 142 5.47 -7.41 -12.91
CA ASP A 142 5.23 -8.85 -13.03
C ASP A 142 4.13 -9.36 -12.07
N ALA A 143 3.25 -8.46 -11.61
CA ALA A 143 2.12 -8.84 -10.78
C ALA A 143 1.10 -9.63 -11.62
N ASP A 144 0.69 -10.79 -11.12
CA ASP A 144 -0.42 -11.56 -11.74
C ASP A 144 -1.77 -10.92 -11.43
N MET A 145 -1.87 -10.24 -10.28
CA MET A 145 -3.10 -9.64 -9.78
C MET A 145 -2.84 -8.34 -9.03
N ILE A 146 -3.69 -7.34 -9.30
CA ILE A 146 -3.76 -6.10 -8.51
C ILE A 146 -5.04 -6.10 -7.68
N ILE A 147 -4.92 -5.88 -6.38
CA ILE A 147 -6.02 -5.71 -5.43
C ILE A 147 -6.11 -4.23 -5.06
N VAL A 148 -7.29 -3.63 -5.18
CA VAL A 148 -7.52 -2.23 -4.80
C VAL A 148 -8.84 -2.08 -4.09
N PHE A 149 -9.00 -1.01 -3.32
CA PHE A 149 -10.29 -0.64 -2.75
C PHE A 149 -10.87 0.56 -3.50
N ASN A 150 -11.74 0.30 -4.50
CA ASN A 150 -12.29 1.26 -5.46
C ASN A 150 -11.41 1.52 -6.69
N LYS A 151 -11.38 0.56 -7.63
CA LYS A 151 -10.63 0.72 -8.89
C LYS A 151 -11.04 1.95 -9.72
N ASN A 152 -12.27 2.43 -9.56
CA ASN A 152 -12.74 3.63 -10.27
C ASN A 152 -12.07 4.91 -9.76
N PHE A 153 -11.36 4.86 -8.63
CA PHE A 153 -10.56 5.95 -8.10
C PHE A 153 -9.07 5.70 -8.36
N ASP A 154 -8.46 4.72 -7.69
CA ASP A 154 -7.00 4.52 -7.69
C ASP A 154 -6.46 4.19 -9.09
N ILE A 155 -7.03 3.17 -9.73
CA ILE A 155 -6.58 2.71 -11.04
C ILE A 155 -6.80 3.79 -12.10
N LYS A 156 -7.97 4.45 -12.14
CA LYS A 156 -8.23 5.52 -13.11
C LYS A 156 -7.28 6.71 -12.97
N ILE A 157 -6.93 7.09 -11.73
CA ILE A 157 -5.98 8.18 -11.48
C ILE A 157 -4.58 7.76 -11.93
N LEU A 158 -4.15 6.55 -11.62
CA LEU A 158 -2.85 6.03 -12.06
C LEU A 158 -2.77 5.88 -13.58
N GLU A 159 -3.81 5.37 -14.23
CA GLU A 159 -3.94 5.34 -15.70
C GLU A 159 -3.84 6.74 -16.32
N THR A 160 -4.43 7.75 -15.66
CA THR A 160 -4.29 9.15 -16.11
C THR A 160 -2.82 9.59 -16.09
N ILE A 161 -2.06 9.23 -15.05
CA ILE A 161 -0.62 9.52 -14.97
C ILE A 161 0.14 8.73 -16.04
N ILE A 162 -0.11 7.43 -16.16
CA ILE A 162 0.54 6.56 -17.18
C ILE A 162 0.36 7.15 -18.58
N ASN A 163 -0.86 7.54 -18.93
CA ASN A 163 -1.19 8.10 -20.23
C ASN A 163 -0.58 9.50 -20.45
N ASN A 164 -0.70 10.40 -19.47
CA ASN A 164 -0.19 11.76 -19.58
C ASN A 164 1.33 11.81 -19.74
N PHE A 165 2.04 10.90 -19.07
CA PHE A 165 3.51 10.83 -19.09
C PHE A 165 4.06 9.75 -20.04
N LYS A 166 3.17 9.05 -20.76
CA LYS A 166 3.51 7.96 -21.70
C LYS A 166 4.44 6.93 -21.07
N LEU A 167 4.10 6.48 -19.86
CA LEU A 167 4.87 5.46 -19.17
C LEU A 167 4.70 4.12 -19.88
N ASP A 168 5.80 3.38 -20.02
CA ASP A 168 5.78 2.00 -20.48
C ASP A 168 5.40 1.09 -19.31
N TYR A 169 4.12 1.12 -18.95
CA TYR A 169 3.53 0.30 -17.91
C TYR A 169 2.05 0.08 -18.21
N LYS A 170 1.57 -1.13 -17.92
CA LYS A 170 0.16 -1.49 -17.97
C LYS A 170 -0.14 -2.34 -16.75
N PHE A 171 -1.30 -2.09 -16.13
CA PHE A 171 -1.80 -2.99 -15.10
C PHE A 171 -2.06 -4.39 -15.69
N PRO A 172 -1.95 -5.46 -14.88
CA PRO A 172 -2.36 -6.80 -15.30
C PRO A 172 -3.86 -6.84 -15.62
N GLU A 173 -4.27 -7.86 -16.37
CA GLU A 173 -5.68 -8.04 -16.73
C GLU A 173 -6.56 -8.28 -15.49
N GLU A 174 -6.01 -8.95 -14.47
CA GLU A 174 -6.74 -9.26 -13.23
C GLU A 174 -6.60 -8.12 -12.21
N ILE A 175 -7.63 -7.28 -12.14
CA ILE A 175 -7.79 -6.24 -11.12
C ILE A 175 -9.01 -6.54 -10.25
N VAL A 176 -8.76 -6.87 -8.98
CA VAL A 176 -9.79 -7.14 -7.97
C VAL A 176 -10.17 -5.83 -7.28
N ASP A 177 -11.44 -5.45 -7.42
CA ASP A 177 -12.01 -4.29 -6.71
C ASP A 177 -12.74 -4.74 -5.45
N MET A 178 -12.10 -4.53 -4.30
CA MET A 178 -12.63 -4.89 -2.98
C MET A 178 -13.84 -4.04 -2.57
N MET A 179 -14.14 -2.96 -3.30
CA MET A 179 -15.36 -2.18 -3.09
C MET A 179 -16.63 -2.96 -3.53
N LEU A 180 -16.49 -3.95 -4.42
CA LEU A 180 -17.62 -4.77 -4.88
C LEU A 180 -18.23 -5.61 -3.74
N PRO A 181 -17.46 -6.48 -3.04
CA PRO A 181 -17.98 -7.21 -1.88
C PRO A 181 -18.14 -6.32 -0.63
N PHE A 182 -17.34 -5.25 -0.50
CA PHE A 182 -17.38 -4.37 0.66
C PHE A 182 -17.66 -2.92 0.25
N LYS A 183 -18.89 -2.43 0.49
CA LYS A 183 -19.28 -1.06 0.07
C LYS A 183 -18.45 0.09 0.71
N SER A 184 -17.60 -0.18 1.69
CA SER A 184 -16.66 0.78 2.29
C SER A 184 -15.55 0.05 3.06
N LEU A 185 -14.40 0.71 3.24
CA LEU A 185 -13.29 0.15 4.05
C LEU A 185 -13.74 -0.19 5.47
N ALA A 186 -14.61 0.62 6.07
CA ALA A 186 -15.20 0.31 7.38
C ALA A 186 -15.98 -1.02 7.38
N LYS A 187 -16.65 -1.39 6.28
CA LYS A 187 -17.33 -2.70 6.19
C LYS A 187 -16.34 -3.85 6.02
N LEU A 188 -15.27 -3.62 5.26
CA LEU A 188 -14.18 -4.57 5.11
C LEU A 188 -13.50 -4.84 6.46
N GLU A 189 -13.17 -3.79 7.21
CA GLU A 189 -12.56 -3.92 8.55
C GLU A 189 -13.51 -4.56 9.55
N ASN A 190 -14.81 -4.26 9.50
CA ASN A 190 -15.80 -4.97 10.31
C ASN A 190 -15.87 -6.46 9.96
N HIS A 191 -15.67 -6.84 8.70
CA HIS A 191 -15.57 -8.25 8.31
C HIS A 191 -14.32 -8.90 8.90
N LEU A 192 -13.15 -8.27 8.76
CA LEU A 192 -11.90 -8.73 9.37
C LEU A 192 -12.02 -8.84 10.90
N SER A 193 -12.63 -7.86 11.56
CA SER A 193 -12.86 -7.88 13.00
C SER A 193 -13.71 -9.08 13.43
N ARG A 194 -14.74 -9.45 12.64
CA ARG A 194 -15.57 -10.63 12.93
C ARG A 194 -14.87 -11.96 12.64
N LYS A 195 -14.05 -12.03 11.60
CA LYS A 195 -13.37 -13.27 11.18
C LYS A 195 -12.13 -13.57 12.01
N VAL A 196 -11.34 -12.55 12.33
CA VAL A 196 -9.98 -12.70 12.90
C VAL A 196 -9.66 -11.67 13.98
N ASN A 197 -10.66 -10.97 14.53
CA ASN A 197 -10.50 -9.95 15.58
C ASN A 197 -9.52 -8.82 15.22
N PHE A 198 -9.42 -8.49 13.93
CA PHE A 198 -8.64 -7.36 13.44
C PHE A 198 -9.14 -6.02 14.00
N GLN A 199 -8.21 -5.15 14.40
CA GLN A 199 -8.46 -3.75 14.79
C GLN A 199 -7.22 -2.91 14.46
N ARG A 200 -7.42 -1.69 13.93
CA ARG A 200 -6.36 -0.67 13.86
C ARG A 200 -6.25 0.03 15.21
N ILE A 201 -5.03 0.26 15.67
CA ILE A 201 -4.72 0.92 16.95
C ILE A 201 -4.30 2.37 16.71
N HIS A 202 -3.48 2.62 15.69
CA HIS A 202 -2.77 3.90 15.52
C HIS A 202 -3.19 4.69 14.27
N SER A 203 -3.83 4.04 13.29
CA SER A 203 -4.19 4.62 11.99
C SER A 203 -5.71 4.69 11.75
N GLU A 204 -6.39 5.43 12.62
CA GLU A 204 -7.86 5.50 12.66
C GLU A 204 -8.49 6.04 11.36
N LYS A 205 -9.60 5.40 10.96
CA LYS A 205 -10.42 5.85 9.83
C LYS A 205 -11.12 7.18 10.11
N GLY A 206 -11.36 7.96 9.05
CA GLY A 206 -12.08 9.24 9.12
C GLY A 206 -11.22 10.46 9.48
N LYS A 207 -9.92 10.27 9.74
CA LYS A 207 -8.96 11.35 10.06
C LYS A 207 -8.13 11.83 8.87
N TYR A 208 -8.50 11.44 7.65
CA TYR A 208 -7.72 11.74 6.44
C TYR A 208 -7.40 13.24 6.27
N GLU A 209 -8.35 14.14 6.49
CA GLU A 209 -8.11 15.58 6.34
C GLU A 209 -7.07 16.11 7.33
N GLU A 210 -7.06 15.60 8.56
CA GLU A 210 -6.09 15.94 9.60
C GLU A 210 -4.69 15.44 9.20
N TYR A 211 -4.62 14.19 8.75
CA TYR A 211 -3.39 13.54 8.31
C TYR A 211 -2.80 14.24 7.08
N TYR A 212 -3.65 14.55 6.10
CA TYR A 212 -3.27 15.28 4.90
C TYR A 212 -2.82 16.71 5.21
N LYS A 213 -3.45 17.41 6.17
CA LYS A 213 -3.02 18.74 6.60
C LYS A 213 -1.61 18.71 7.19
N SER A 214 -1.30 17.69 8.00
CA SER A 214 0.04 17.48 8.57
C SER A 214 1.06 17.15 7.48
N PHE A 215 0.70 16.28 6.54
CA PHE A 215 1.53 15.94 5.38
C PHE A 215 1.72 17.09 4.39
N LYS A 216 0.78 18.02 4.29
CA LYS A 216 0.90 19.22 3.45
C LYS A 216 1.92 20.21 4.02
N GLY A 217 2.04 20.29 5.34
CA GLY A 217 2.87 21.27 6.03
C GLY A 217 2.42 22.71 5.77
N LYS A 218 3.27 23.69 6.11
CA LYS A 218 2.98 25.12 5.95
C LYS A 218 3.57 25.69 4.66
N GLY A 219 2.79 26.51 3.95
CA GLY A 219 3.24 27.21 2.74
C GLY A 219 3.37 26.32 1.49
N LYS A 220 3.99 26.87 0.43
CA LYS A 220 4.11 26.19 -0.88
C LYS A 220 5.10 25.02 -0.86
N ASN A 221 6.16 25.13 -0.06
CA ASN A 221 7.20 24.12 0.07
C ASN A 221 6.87 23.07 1.15
N GLY A 222 5.84 23.32 1.97
CA GLY A 222 5.46 22.42 3.06
C GLY A 222 6.51 22.36 4.17
N ILE A 223 6.72 23.47 4.87
CA ILE A 223 7.60 23.50 6.03
C ILE A 223 6.95 22.69 7.16
N GLY A 224 7.73 21.82 7.81
CA GLY A 224 7.27 21.00 8.94
C GLY A 224 6.25 19.94 8.55
N LYS A 225 6.41 19.37 7.34
CA LYS A 225 5.63 18.22 6.90
C LYS A 225 5.82 17.04 7.85
N LYS A 226 4.75 16.28 8.04
CA LYS A 226 4.79 14.98 8.72
C LYS A 226 4.29 13.90 7.77
N ILE A 227 5.14 12.94 7.42
CA ILE A 227 4.75 11.81 6.55
C ILE A 227 3.88 10.79 7.27
N ASP A 228 4.02 10.67 8.58
CA ASP A 228 3.10 9.90 9.41
C ASP A 228 2.23 10.86 10.23
N PRO A 229 0.94 10.53 10.46
CA PRO A 229 0.32 9.21 10.30
C PRO A 229 -0.24 8.87 8.91
N ILE A 230 -0.23 9.80 7.93
CA ILE A 230 -0.82 9.51 6.60
C ILE A 230 -0.14 8.33 5.89
N GLY A 231 1.17 8.17 6.09
CA GLY A 231 1.95 7.09 5.51
C GLY A 231 1.53 5.73 6.08
N VAL A 232 1.46 5.59 7.40
CA VAL A 232 0.92 4.37 8.05
C VAL A 232 -0.53 4.11 7.63
N TYR A 233 -1.36 5.15 7.58
CA TYR A 233 -2.74 5.04 7.13
C TYR A 233 -2.84 4.43 5.71
N ASN A 234 -2.05 4.94 4.75
CA ASN A 234 -2.01 4.43 3.38
C ASN A 234 -1.50 2.99 3.31
N LEU A 235 -0.47 2.63 4.07
CA LEU A 235 0.01 1.24 4.11
C LEU A 235 -1.06 0.29 4.64
N MET A 236 -1.78 0.69 5.69
CA MET A 236 -2.91 -0.08 6.20
C MET A 236 -4.06 -0.19 5.20
N ASP A 237 -4.24 0.79 4.31
CA ASP A 237 -5.20 0.75 3.20
C ASP A 237 -4.78 -0.18 2.07
N THR A 238 -3.52 -0.62 2.04
CA THR A 238 -3.07 -1.75 1.19
C THR A 238 -3.13 -3.10 1.91
N LEU A 239 -2.78 -3.15 3.20
CA LEU A 239 -2.75 -4.40 3.96
C LEU A 239 -4.14 -4.95 4.24
N THR A 240 -5.10 -4.09 4.57
CA THR A 240 -6.45 -4.52 4.93
C THR A 240 -7.21 -5.14 3.75
N PRO A 241 -7.20 -4.59 2.52
CA PRO A 241 -7.79 -5.25 1.37
C PRO A 241 -7.10 -6.56 1.01
N LEU A 242 -5.76 -6.63 1.10
CA LEU A 242 -5.02 -7.88 0.89
C LEU A 242 -5.48 -8.95 1.88
N TYR A 243 -5.51 -8.63 3.18
CA TYR A 243 -5.87 -9.60 4.19
C TYR A 243 -7.32 -10.08 4.05
N ALA A 244 -8.24 -9.16 3.77
CA ALA A 244 -9.64 -9.51 3.52
C ALA A 244 -9.77 -10.41 2.30
N TYR A 245 -9.06 -10.10 1.21
CA TYR A 245 -9.05 -10.91 -0.01
C TYR A 245 -8.59 -12.35 0.27
N LEU A 246 -7.50 -12.53 1.03
CA LEU A 246 -6.98 -13.85 1.39
C LEU A 246 -7.99 -14.69 2.18
N LEU A 247 -8.77 -14.05 3.06
CA LEU A 247 -9.77 -14.69 3.93
C LEU A 247 -11.14 -14.93 3.28
N MET A 248 -11.37 -14.45 2.07
CA MET A 248 -12.62 -14.67 1.36
C MET A 248 -12.70 -16.12 0.84
N ASP A 249 -13.80 -16.79 1.19
CA ASP A 249 -14.07 -18.17 0.75
C ASP A 249 -14.85 -18.20 -0.58
N ASP A 250 -15.65 -17.16 -0.86
CA ASP A 250 -16.44 -17.01 -2.08
C ASP A 250 -16.09 -15.70 -2.79
N PHE A 251 -15.45 -15.80 -3.94
CA PHE A 251 -15.57 -14.76 -4.97
C PHE A 251 -16.83 -15.08 -5.74
N SER A 252 -17.89 -14.30 -5.56
CA SER A 252 -18.99 -14.30 -6.52
C SER A 252 -18.39 -14.02 -7.90
N LYS A 253 -18.32 -15.07 -8.72
CA LYS A 253 -17.95 -15.03 -10.15
C LYS A 253 -18.83 -14.05 -10.90
#